data_AF-V4B1L9-F1
#
_entry.id   AF-V4B1L9-F1
#
_cell.length_a   1.000
_cell.length_b   1.000
_cell.length_c   1.000
_cell.angle_alpha   90.00
_cell.angle_beta   90.00
_cell.angle_gamma   90.00
#
_symmetry.space_group_name_H-M   'P 1'
#
loop_
_entity.id
_entity.type
_entity.pdbx_description
1 polymer ?
#
loop_
_entity_poly.entity_id
_entity_poly.type
_entity_poly.pdbx_seq_one_letter_code
_entity_poly.pdbx_strand_id
1 'polypeptide(L)'
;MREEKNRPFSPKDLGKDELSAKAVHWKEKEGFKLLQTALAKHVAHPPGKIDKSTNRFKIIPEMVPEFIVPDLTDFKLKPYISYRSESVKQDKITAKKLFHLCYADKVKEIKEQKARSQAEETQLQNEDPKVK
;
A
#
# COMPACT_ATOMS: atom_id res chain seq x y z
N MET A 1 15.35 44.27 -43.48
CA MET A 1 13.91 43.97 -43.34
C MET A 1 13.73 42.45 -43.24
N ARG A 2 14.04 41.87 -42.07
CA ARG A 2 13.88 40.43 -41.78
C ARG A 2 12.80 40.27 -40.69
N GLU A 3 12.22 39.08 -40.60
CA GLU A 3 11.46 38.53 -39.44
C GLU A 3 9.94 38.74 -39.33
N GLU A 4 9.15 38.47 -40.37
CA GLU A 4 7.70 38.27 -40.18
C GLU A 4 7.15 36.89 -40.58
N LYS A 5 7.97 36.00 -41.15
CA LYS A 5 7.49 34.72 -41.70
C LYS A 5 7.62 33.50 -40.78
N ASN A 6 8.08 33.68 -39.53
CA ASN A 6 8.28 32.59 -38.56
C ASN A 6 7.53 32.85 -37.23
N ARG A 7 6.35 33.46 -37.31
CA ARG A 7 5.46 33.63 -36.15
C ARG A 7 4.63 32.37 -35.99
N PRO A 8 4.56 31.72 -34.81
CA PRO A 8 3.56 30.67 -34.59
C PRO A 8 2.18 31.29 -34.82
N PHE A 9 1.36 30.58 -35.58
CA PHE A 9 0.01 31.00 -35.94
C PHE A 9 -0.81 31.38 -34.69
N SER A 10 -1.28 32.64 -34.61
CA SER A 10 -2.04 33.14 -33.46
C SER A 10 -3.54 33.12 -33.77
N PRO A 11 -4.40 32.57 -32.89
CA PRO A 11 -5.86 32.54 -33.10
C PRO A 11 -6.52 33.93 -33.28
N LYS A 12 -5.80 35.02 -32.96
CA LYS A 12 -6.24 36.40 -33.16
C LYS A 12 -6.22 36.84 -34.63
N ASP A 13 -5.54 36.08 -35.48
CA ASP A 13 -5.35 36.39 -36.91
C ASP A 13 -6.51 35.87 -37.78
N LEU A 14 -7.49 35.19 -37.19
CA LEU A 14 -8.67 34.64 -37.87
C LEU A 14 -9.87 35.58 -37.74
N GLY A 15 -10.56 35.83 -38.86
CA GLY A 15 -11.87 36.46 -38.86
C GLY A 15 -12.89 35.66 -38.05
N LYS A 16 -13.90 36.34 -37.50
CA LYS A 16 -14.95 35.79 -36.59
C LYS A 16 -15.62 34.52 -37.10
N ASP A 17 -15.60 34.30 -38.42
CA ASP A 17 -16.30 33.21 -39.09
C ASP A 17 -15.42 31.95 -39.27
N GLU A 18 -14.09 32.06 -39.16
CA GLU A 18 -13.14 30.93 -39.18
C GLU A 18 -12.86 30.33 -37.80
N LEU A 19 -13.33 31.00 -36.74
CA LEU A 19 -13.20 30.61 -35.34
C LEU A 19 -14.05 29.40 -34.95
N SER A 20 -14.85 28.83 -35.85
CA SER A 20 -15.84 27.80 -35.52
C SER A 20 -15.39 26.35 -35.77
N ALA A 21 -14.53 26.09 -36.76
CA ALA A 21 -14.11 24.71 -37.09
C ALA A 21 -12.66 24.40 -36.73
N LYS A 22 -11.72 25.29 -37.07
CA LYS A 22 -10.28 25.10 -36.75
C LYS A 22 -10.00 25.30 -35.26
N ALA A 23 -10.74 26.18 -34.58
CA ALA A 23 -10.57 26.48 -33.15
C ALA A 23 -11.09 25.37 -32.21
N VAL A 24 -11.98 24.49 -32.69
CA VAL A 24 -12.50 23.35 -31.91
C VAL A 24 -11.56 22.14 -32.07
N HIS A 25 -10.99 21.96 -33.26
CA HIS A 25 -10.10 20.86 -33.59
C HIS A 25 -8.74 20.85 -32.85
N TRP A 26 -8.21 22.01 -32.43
CA TRP A 26 -6.94 22.07 -31.69
C TRP A 26 -7.10 21.78 -30.19
N LYS A 27 -8.20 22.24 -29.57
CA LYS A 27 -8.47 21.99 -28.14
C LYS A 27 -8.67 20.51 -27.84
N GLU A 28 -9.22 19.75 -28.78
CA GLU A 28 -9.53 18.33 -28.60
C GLU A 28 -8.26 17.46 -28.58
N LYS A 29 -7.26 17.77 -29.41
CA LYS A 29 -6.00 17.00 -29.48
C LYS A 29 -5.09 17.22 -28.27
N GLU A 30 -4.99 18.45 -27.77
CA GLU A 30 -4.19 18.74 -26.57
C GLU A 30 -4.92 18.26 -25.30
N GLY A 31 -6.23 18.47 -25.20
CA GLY A 31 -7.05 17.99 -24.08
C GLY A 31 -7.07 16.47 -23.96
N PHE A 32 -7.19 15.76 -25.08
CA PHE A 32 -7.12 14.29 -25.12
C PHE A 32 -5.74 13.77 -24.72
N LYS A 33 -4.65 14.43 -25.16
CA LYS A 33 -3.28 14.05 -24.78
C LYS A 33 -3.01 14.28 -23.30
N LEU A 34 -3.53 15.36 -22.72
CA LEU A 34 -3.47 15.62 -21.27
C LEU A 34 -4.30 14.62 -20.48
N LEU A 35 -5.52 14.29 -20.94
CA LEU A 35 -6.37 13.28 -20.32
C LEU A 35 -5.75 11.88 -20.41
N GLN A 36 -5.19 11.49 -21.56
CA GLN A 36 -4.46 10.23 -21.70
C GLN A 36 -3.24 10.19 -20.76
N THR A 37 -2.50 11.30 -20.64
CA THR A 37 -1.35 11.39 -19.73
C THR A 37 -1.78 11.33 -18.26
N ALA A 38 -2.90 11.96 -17.90
CA ALA A 38 -3.45 11.94 -16.55
C ALA A 38 -4.06 10.56 -16.19
N LEU A 39 -4.79 9.92 -17.11
CA LEU A 39 -5.29 8.56 -16.94
C LEU A 39 -4.14 7.55 -16.82
N ALA A 40 -3.13 7.64 -17.70
CA ALA A 40 -1.97 6.76 -17.64
C ALA A 40 -1.20 6.87 -16.31
N LYS A 41 -1.23 8.04 -15.67
CA LYS A 41 -0.58 8.28 -14.37
C LYS A 41 -1.35 7.70 -13.18
N HIS A 42 -2.65 7.40 -13.32
CA HIS A 42 -3.52 7.04 -12.20
C HIS A 42 -4.19 5.66 -12.28
N VAL A 43 -4.03 4.90 -13.37
CA VAL A 43 -4.74 3.62 -13.54
C VAL A 43 -3.92 2.39 -13.08
N ALA A 44 -2.62 2.33 -13.33
CA ALA A 44 -1.78 1.20 -12.91
C ALA A 44 -0.32 1.60 -12.67
N HIS A 45 0.28 1.11 -11.60
CA HIS A 45 1.72 1.22 -11.40
C HIS A 45 2.45 0.32 -12.41
N PRO A 46 3.42 0.83 -13.18
CA PRO A 46 4.09 0.02 -14.19
C PRO A 46 4.94 -1.07 -13.53
N PRO A 47 4.87 -2.34 -13.96
CA PRO A 47 5.63 -3.46 -13.37
C PRO A 47 7.08 -3.52 -13.88
N GLY A 48 7.69 -2.36 -14.14
CA GLY A 48 8.98 -2.29 -14.80
C GLY A 48 9.43 -0.88 -15.09
N LYS A 49 10.51 -0.77 -15.87
CA LYS A 49 11.12 0.51 -16.24
C LYS A 49 11.52 0.55 -17.70
N ILE A 50 11.59 1.74 -18.27
CA ILE A 50 12.16 1.96 -19.60
C ILE A 50 13.67 1.90 -19.49
N ASP A 51 14.30 1.02 -20.27
CA ASP A 51 15.75 0.92 -20.39
C ASP A 51 16.29 2.13 -21.19
N LYS A 52 17.26 2.85 -20.63
CA LYS A 52 17.82 4.06 -21.22
C LYS A 52 18.63 3.79 -22.49
N SER A 53 19.17 2.59 -22.63
CA SER A 53 20.03 2.22 -23.75
C SER A 53 19.23 1.80 -24.99
N THR A 54 18.17 1.02 -24.78
CA THR A 54 17.35 0.47 -25.87
C THR A 54 16.01 1.18 -26.05
N ASN A 55 15.64 2.11 -25.15
CA ASN A 55 14.32 2.77 -25.08
C ASN A 55 13.14 1.77 -25.06
N ARG A 56 13.39 0.54 -24.60
CA ARG A 56 12.36 -0.51 -24.46
C ARG A 56 11.92 -0.65 -23.02
N PHE A 57 10.65 -0.97 -22.83
CA PHE A 57 10.11 -1.28 -21.50
C PHE A 57 10.58 -2.67 -21.06
N LYS A 58 11.29 -2.73 -19.92
CA LYS A 58 11.76 -3.96 -19.30
C LYS A 58 10.92 -4.23 -18.05
N ILE A 59 10.22 -5.37 -18.06
CA ILE A 59 9.47 -5.87 -16.90
C ILE A 59 10.48 -6.35 -15.84
N ILE A 60 10.20 -6.00 -14.58
CA ILE A 60 10.97 -6.43 -13.42
C ILE A 60 10.07 -7.41 -12.66
N PRO A 61 10.41 -8.72 -12.59
CA PRO A 61 9.56 -9.73 -11.98
C PRO A 61 9.09 -9.37 -10.56
N GLU A 62 9.95 -8.75 -9.77
CA GLU A 62 9.67 -8.33 -8.38
C GLU A 62 8.64 -7.19 -8.27
N MET A 63 8.37 -6.48 -9.38
CA MET A 63 7.34 -5.45 -9.45
C MET A 63 5.97 -5.99 -9.89
N VAL A 64 5.91 -7.24 -10.34
CA VAL A 64 4.64 -7.90 -10.70
C VAL A 64 4.02 -8.44 -9.41
N PRO A 65 2.79 -8.04 -9.05
CA PRO A 65 2.15 -8.57 -7.85
C PRO A 65 1.79 -10.05 -8.04
N GLU A 66 2.14 -10.86 -7.04
CA GLU A 66 1.77 -12.28 -6.99
C GLU A 66 0.52 -12.46 -6.12
N PHE A 67 -0.43 -13.26 -6.60
CA PHE A 67 -1.61 -13.64 -5.82
C PHE A 67 -1.29 -14.89 -5.00
N ILE A 68 -1.22 -14.73 -3.67
CA ILE A 68 -1.09 -15.86 -2.75
C ILE A 68 -2.49 -16.41 -2.47
N VAL A 69 -2.87 -17.45 -3.22
CA VAL A 69 -4.18 -18.11 -3.09
C VAL A 69 -4.03 -19.38 -2.25
N PRO A 70 -4.68 -19.49 -1.08
CA PRO A 70 -4.64 -20.72 -0.28
C PRO A 70 -5.47 -21.84 -0.94
N ASP A 71 -5.18 -23.09 -0.61
CA ASP A 71 -6.05 -24.23 -0.95
C ASP A 71 -7.38 -24.13 -0.17
N LEU A 72 -8.49 -24.25 -0.88
CA LEU A 72 -9.84 -24.12 -0.34
C LEU A 72 -10.58 -25.46 -0.28
N THR A 73 -9.88 -26.58 -0.50
CA THR A 73 -10.46 -27.93 -0.36
C THR A 73 -11.01 -28.12 1.06
N ASP A 74 -12.26 -28.58 1.18
CA ASP A 74 -13.00 -28.77 2.44
C ASP A 74 -13.15 -27.52 3.34
N PHE A 75 -13.12 -26.32 2.74
CA PHE A 75 -13.32 -25.07 3.48
C PHE A 75 -14.78 -24.86 3.92
N LYS A 76 -15.01 -24.86 5.24
CA LYS A 76 -16.37 -24.84 5.82
C LYS A 76 -17.08 -23.48 5.75
N LEU A 77 -16.32 -22.39 5.67
CA LEU A 77 -16.89 -21.04 5.71
C LEU A 77 -17.48 -20.67 4.33
N LYS A 78 -18.69 -20.11 4.35
CA LYS A 78 -19.42 -19.67 3.16
C LYS A 78 -19.47 -18.13 3.10
N PRO A 79 -19.63 -17.53 1.91
CA PRO A 79 -19.73 -16.06 1.77
C PRO A 79 -20.93 -15.46 2.51
N TYR A 80 -21.98 -16.25 2.71
CA TYR A 80 -23.19 -15.84 3.39
C TYR A 80 -23.46 -16.71 4.62
N ILE A 81 -24.05 -16.08 5.63
CA ILE A 81 -24.46 -16.71 6.88
C ILE A 81 -25.99 -16.84 6.94
N SER A 82 -26.50 -17.77 7.74
CA SER A 82 -27.94 -17.93 7.96
C SER A 82 -28.50 -16.79 8.81
N TYR A 83 -29.71 -16.33 8.50
CA TYR A 83 -30.49 -15.42 9.35
C TYR A 83 -30.86 -15.97 10.72
N ARG A 84 -30.75 -17.30 10.90
CA ARG A 84 -30.98 -17.95 12.20
C ARG A 84 -29.83 -17.72 13.20
N SER A 85 -28.73 -17.12 12.75
CA SER A 85 -27.56 -16.86 13.62
C SER A 85 -27.87 -15.74 14.60
N GLU A 86 -27.33 -15.87 15.81
CA GLU A 86 -27.48 -14.84 16.84
C GLU A 86 -26.79 -13.52 16.45
N SER A 87 -27.36 -12.40 16.90
CA SER A 87 -26.77 -11.08 16.67
C SER A 87 -25.62 -10.83 17.63
N VAL A 88 -24.41 -10.69 17.08
CA VAL A 88 -23.19 -10.44 17.86
C VAL A 88 -22.87 -8.94 17.87
N LYS A 89 -22.72 -8.35 19.06
CA LYS A 89 -22.17 -6.98 19.21
C LYS A 89 -20.65 -7.05 19.24
N GLN A 90 -19.99 -6.41 18.28
CA GLN A 90 -18.53 -6.38 18.19
C GLN A 90 -17.97 -5.09 18.78
N ASP A 91 -17.14 -5.22 19.81
CA ASP A 91 -16.36 -4.10 20.35
C ASP A 91 -15.14 -3.80 19.48
N LYS A 92 -14.69 -2.54 19.50
CA LYS A 92 -13.46 -2.12 18.80
C LYS A 92 -12.22 -2.86 19.33
N ILE A 93 -11.45 -3.47 18.44
CA ILE A 93 -10.16 -4.06 18.78
C ILE A 93 -9.17 -2.92 19.05
N THR A 94 -8.67 -2.86 20.28
CA THR A 94 -7.66 -1.88 20.74
C THR A 94 -6.32 -2.59 20.96
N ALA A 95 -5.20 -1.90 20.76
CA ALA A 95 -3.85 -2.45 21.00
C ALA A 95 -3.70 -3.12 22.38
N LYS A 96 -4.27 -2.49 23.43
CA LYS A 96 -4.34 -3.07 24.78
C LYS A 96 -5.06 -4.43 24.81
N LYS A 97 -6.22 -4.54 24.14
CA LYS A 97 -7.00 -5.79 24.08
C LYS A 97 -6.22 -6.88 23.33
N LEU A 98 -5.58 -6.53 22.21
CA LEU A 98 -4.72 -7.46 21.46
C LEU A 98 -3.53 -7.94 22.30
N PHE A 99 -2.85 -7.03 23.01
CA PHE A 99 -1.74 -7.38 23.90
C PHE A 99 -2.18 -8.34 25.00
N HIS A 100 -3.32 -8.07 25.65
CA HIS A 100 -3.84 -8.94 26.68
C HIS A 100 -4.23 -10.33 26.18
N LEU A 101 -4.74 -10.44 24.96
CA LEU A 101 -5.13 -11.73 24.37
C LEU A 101 -3.93 -12.58 23.92
N CYS A 102 -2.84 -11.97 23.44
CA CYS A 102 -1.72 -12.71 22.85
C CYS A 102 -0.50 -12.85 23.76
N TYR A 103 -0.21 -11.85 24.60
CA TYR A 103 1.11 -11.70 25.24
C TYR A 103 1.07 -11.52 26.75
N ALA A 104 -0.05 -11.10 27.34
CA ALA A 104 -0.07 -10.78 28.77
C ALA A 104 0.35 -11.97 29.65
N ASP A 105 -0.07 -13.19 29.30
CA ASP A 105 0.27 -14.38 30.11
C ASP A 105 1.74 -14.75 29.97
N LYS A 106 2.29 -14.71 28.75
CA LYS A 106 3.73 -14.89 28.51
C LYS A 106 4.58 -13.88 29.30
N VAL A 107 4.15 -12.63 29.37
CA VAL A 107 4.88 -11.58 30.11
C VAL A 107 4.83 -11.81 31.61
N LYS A 108 3.71 -12.31 32.16
CA LYS A 108 3.62 -12.69 33.58
C LYS A 108 4.56 -13.85 33.89
N GLU A 109 4.56 -14.89 33.05
CA GLU A 109 5.45 -16.04 33.21
C GLU A 109 6.92 -15.63 33.23
N ILE A 110 7.34 -14.78 32.29
CA ILE A 110 8.71 -14.25 32.25
C ILE A 110 9.04 -13.49 33.55
N LYS A 111 8.09 -12.70 34.05
CA LYS A 111 8.28 -11.92 35.28
C LYS A 111 8.41 -12.82 36.50
N GLU A 112 7.60 -13.88 36.61
CA GLU A 112 7.65 -14.86 37.69
C GLU A 112 8.94 -15.68 37.67
N GLN A 113 9.36 -16.13 36.48
CA GLN A 113 10.63 -16.85 36.31
C GLN A 113 11.82 -15.99 36.74
N LYS A 114 11.83 -14.70 36.33
CA LYS A 114 12.86 -13.75 36.76
C LYS A 114 12.86 -13.53 38.27
N ALA A 115 11.70 -13.51 38.92
CA ALA A 115 11.63 -13.38 40.37
C ALA A 115 12.15 -14.63 41.10
N ARG A 116 11.88 -15.83 40.57
CA ARG A 116 12.41 -17.09 41.10
C ARG A 116 13.94 -17.16 40.99
N SER A 117 14.49 -16.83 39.82
CA SER A 117 15.95 -16.82 39.64
C SER A 117 16.65 -15.83 40.58
N GLN A 118 16.07 -14.66 40.81
CA GLN A 118 16.59 -13.68 41.78
C GLN A 118 16.49 -14.17 43.24
N ALA A 119 15.42 -14.89 43.59
CA ALA A 119 15.26 -15.46 44.91
C ALA A 119 16.26 -16.61 45.17
N GLU A 120 16.51 -17.45 44.17
CA GLU A 120 17.51 -18.53 44.22
C GLU A 120 18.93 -17.97 44.34
N GLU A 121 19.29 -16.93 43.56
CA GLU A 121 20.58 -16.24 43.66
C GLU A 121 20.82 -15.64 45.05
N THR A 122 19.78 -15.10 45.70
CA THR A 122 19.89 -14.52 47.05
C THR A 122 20.05 -15.61 48.12
N GLN A 123 19.48 -16.80 47.92
CA GLN A 123 19.63 -17.91 48.86
C GLN A 123 21.03 -18.52 48.81
N LEU A 124 21.63 -18.65 47.62
CA LEU A 124 23.01 -19.10 47.46
C LEU A 124 24.04 -18.16 48.09
N GLN A 125 23.79 -16.84 48.11
CA GLN A 125 24.69 -15.87 48.75
C GLN A 125 24.61 -15.86 50.28
N ASN A 126 23.51 -16.37 50.86
CA ASN A 126 23.33 -16.48 52.31
C ASN A 126 23.75 -17.86 52.87
N GLU A 127 24.04 -18.82 51.98
CA GLU A 127 24.47 -20.18 52.30
C GLU A 127 25.92 -20.39 51.81
N ASP A 128 26.90 -19.74 52.44
CA ASP A 128 28.34 -20.08 52.32
C ASP A 128 29.08 -19.80 53.66
N PRO A 129 30.15 -20.55 54.00
CA PRO A 129 30.09 -21.60 55.01
C PRO A 129 30.43 -21.11 56.42
N LYS A 130 29.58 -21.50 57.38
CA LYS A 130 30.01 -21.68 58.76
C LYS A 130 30.86 -22.96 58.80
N VAL A 131 31.94 -22.94 59.59
CA VAL A 131 32.87 -24.06 59.92
C VAL A 131 34.12 -24.06 58.99
N LYS A 132 35.35 -23.83 59.47
CA LYS A 132 35.99 -24.16 60.76
C LYS A 132 36.71 -22.99 61.41
#